data_AF-A0A022LLH4-F1
#
_entry.id   AF-A0A022LLH4-F1
#
_cell.length_a   1.000
_cell.length_b   1.000
_cell.length_c   1.000
_cell.angle_alpha   90.00
_cell.angle_beta   90.00
_cell.angle_gamma   90.00
#
_symmetry.space_group_name_H-M   'P 1'
#
loop_
_entity.id
_entity.type
_entity.pdbx_description
1 polymer ?
#
loop_
_entity_poly.entity_id
_entity_poly.type
_entity_poly.pdbx_seq_one_letter_code
_entity_poly.pdbx_strand_id
1 'polypeptide(L)'
;MWKIGPAERIRGLRGVDPARSYRGRHGRRARALAALLDGDDDEVVVRPWEVRLPRTVILAAARSRGLEPVGAPGELARRGPWLDPMRFVRSDGARSADRR
;
A
#
# COMPACT_ATOMS: atom_id res chain seq x y z
N MET A 1 -27.22 3.85 -40.88
CA MET A 1 -26.20 4.64 -40.15
C MET A 1 -26.78 4.99 -38.77
N TRP A 2 -26.52 4.19 -37.73
CA TRP A 2 -27.05 4.46 -36.39
C TRP A 2 -26.17 5.47 -35.65
N LYS A 3 -26.73 6.64 -35.34
CA LYS A 3 -26.12 7.64 -34.46
C LYS A 3 -26.45 7.26 -33.01
N ILE A 4 -25.46 6.73 -32.29
CA ILE A 4 -25.55 6.45 -30.86
C ILE A 4 -25.67 7.80 -30.13
N GLY A 5 -26.81 8.03 -29.48
CA GLY A 5 -27.07 9.24 -28.71
C GLY A 5 -26.26 9.28 -27.40
N PRO A 6 -25.97 10.47 -26.83
CA PRO A 6 -25.18 10.61 -25.61
C PRO A 6 -25.74 9.86 -24.40
N ALA A 7 -27.06 9.61 -24.37
CA ALA A 7 -27.74 8.83 -23.33
C ALA A 7 -27.35 7.33 -23.34
N GLU A 8 -27.01 6.79 -24.50
CA GLU A 8 -26.66 5.38 -24.67
C GLU A 8 -25.21 5.09 -24.26
N ARG A 9 -24.35 6.10 -24.34
CA ARG A 9 -22.97 6.08 -23.82
C ARG A 9 -22.94 5.98 -22.28
N ILE A 10 -23.95 6.52 -21.60
CA ILE A 10 -24.07 6.50 -20.14
C ILE A 10 -24.58 5.13 -19.65
N ARG A 11 -25.34 4.39 -20.48
CA ARG A 11 -25.86 3.07 -20.13
C ARG A 11 -24.77 1.98 -20.08
N GLY A 12 -23.68 2.14 -20.85
CA GLY A 12 -22.51 1.24 -20.81
C GLY A 12 -21.64 1.36 -19.56
N LEU A 13 -21.80 2.44 -18.76
CA LEU A 13 -21.07 2.65 -17.51
C LEU A 13 -21.85 2.17 -16.28
N ARG A 14 -23.11 1.75 -16.44
CA ARG A 14 -24.00 1.31 -15.35
C ARG A 14 -23.60 -0.02 -14.68
N GLY A 15 -22.58 -0.71 -15.20
CA GLY A 15 -22.01 -1.92 -14.59
C GLY A 15 -20.68 -1.71 -13.86
N VAL A 16 -20.04 -0.55 -14.03
CA VAL A 16 -18.76 -0.24 -13.38
C VAL A 16 -19.06 0.68 -12.22
N ASP A 17 -19.54 0.09 -11.12
CA ASP A 17 -19.63 0.81 -9.85
C ASP A 17 -18.22 1.39 -9.56
N PRO A 18 -18.06 2.72 -9.58
CA PRO A 18 -16.76 3.36 -9.41
C PRO A 18 -16.22 3.10 -8.01
N ALA A 19 -17.07 2.94 -6.99
CA ALA A 19 -16.68 2.55 -5.65
C ALA A 19 -16.20 1.09 -5.63
N ARG A 20 -16.86 0.17 -6.33
CA ARG A 20 -16.41 -1.23 -6.49
C ARG A 20 -15.09 -1.31 -7.24
N SER A 21 -14.90 -0.49 -8.28
CA SER A 21 -13.66 -0.43 -9.06
C SER A 21 -12.52 0.24 -8.30
N TYR A 22 -12.83 1.25 -7.49
CA TYR A 22 -11.90 1.90 -6.58
C TYR A 22 -11.49 0.96 -5.44
N ARG A 23 -12.45 0.26 -4.82
CA ARG A 23 -12.22 -0.79 -3.82
C ARG A 23 -11.42 -1.96 -4.41
N GLY A 24 -11.69 -2.36 -5.64
CA GLY A 24 -10.94 -3.41 -6.34
C GLY A 24 -9.49 -3.01 -6.62
N ARG A 25 -9.26 -1.77 -7.07
CA ARG A 25 -7.90 -1.25 -7.30
C ARG A 25 -7.11 -1.09 -6.00
N HIS A 26 -7.72 -0.52 -4.97
CA HIS A 26 -7.09 -0.40 -3.65
C HIS A 26 -6.86 -1.76 -3.00
N GLY A 27 -7.80 -2.69 -3.14
CA GLY A 27 -7.64 -4.06 -2.66
C GLY A 27 -6.47 -4.79 -3.33
N ARG A 28 -6.26 -4.60 -4.64
CA ARG A 28 -5.07 -5.15 -5.33
C ARG A 28 -3.76 -4.57 -4.79
N ARG A 29 -3.71 -3.25 -4.60
CA ARG A 29 -2.52 -2.57 -4.04
C ARG A 29 -2.23 -2.99 -2.61
N ALA A 30 -3.26 -3.10 -1.78
CA ALA A 30 -3.14 -3.56 -0.39
C ALA A 30 -2.65 -5.01 -0.31
N ARG A 31 -3.13 -5.90 -1.20
CA ARG A 31 -2.62 -7.28 -1.27
C ARG A 31 -1.17 -7.34 -1.76
N ALA A 32 -0.80 -6.51 -2.73
CA ALA A 32 0.59 -6.42 -3.20
C ALA A 32 1.51 -5.94 -2.07
N LEU A 33 1.09 -4.92 -1.30
CA LEU A 33 1.82 -4.49 -0.12
C LEU A 33 1.90 -5.59 0.95
N ALA A 34 0.81 -6.31 1.22
CA ALA A 34 0.80 -7.41 2.17
C ALA A 34 1.84 -8.48 1.79
N ALA A 35 1.85 -8.91 0.52
CA ALA A 35 2.81 -9.89 0.03
C ALA A 35 4.28 -9.43 0.16
N LEU A 36 4.56 -8.14 0.01
CA LEU A 36 5.90 -7.58 0.21
C LEU A 36 6.32 -7.59 1.69
N LEU A 37 5.37 -7.39 2.62
CA LEU A 37 5.66 -7.29 4.04
C LEU A 37 5.60 -8.64 4.78
N ASP A 38 4.93 -9.64 4.20
CA ASP A 38 4.77 -10.99 4.77
C ASP A 38 5.96 -11.91 4.44
N GLY A 39 7.01 -11.41 3.77
CA GLY A 39 8.25 -12.16 3.54
C GLY A 39 9.02 -12.44 4.83
N ASP A 40 9.87 -13.47 4.79
CA ASP A 40 10.73 -13.89 5.92
C ASP A 40 12.01 -13.03 6.07
N ASP A 41 12.13 -11.95 5.30
CA ASP A 41 13.29 -11.08 5.33
C ASP A 41 13.30 -10.20 6.60
N ASP A 42 14.45 -10.13 7.27
CA ASP A 42 14.65 -9.27 8.44
C ASP A 42 14.64 -7.77 8.07
N GLU A 43 14.86 -7.45 6.79
CA GLU A 43 14.77 -6.10 6.21
C GLU A 43 13.83 -6.10 5.00
N VAL A 44 12.92 -5.12 4.97
CA VAL A 44 11.97 -4.94 3.86
C VAL A 44 12.10 -3.55 3.27
N VAL A 45 12.25 -3.48 1.95
CA VAL A 45 12.32 -2.21 1.21
C VAL A 45 11.07 -2.05 0.36
N VAL A 46 10.28 -1.00 0.65
CA VAL A 46 9.07 -0.67 -0.08
C VAL A 46 9.28 0.61 -0.89
N ARG A 47 8.93 0.60 -2.17
CA ARG A 47 8.92 1.79 -3.03
C ARG A 47 7.49 2.30 -3.17
N PRO A 48 7.08 3.39 -2.49
CA PRO A 48 5.69 3.84 -2.43
C PRO A 48 5.07 4.15 -3.80
N TRP A 49 5.87 4.57 -4.77
CA TRP A 49 5.41 4.82 -6.14
C TRP A 49 5.03 3.54 -6.92
N GLU A 50 5.58 2.38 -6.53
CA GLU A 50 5.24 1.09 -7.15
C GLU A 50 3.91 0.55 -6.60
N VAL A 51 3.71 0.63 -5.28
CA VAL A 51 2.46 0.19 -4.63
C VAL A 51 1.33 1.23 -4.73
N ARG A 52 1.65 2.49 -5.02
CA ARG A 52 0.72 3.63 -5.18
C ARG A 52 -0.25 3.77 -3.99
N LEU A 53 0.28 3.66 -2.78
CA LEU A 53 -0.43 3.82 -1.50
C LEU A 53 0.15 5.01 -0.72
N PRO A 54 -0.64 5.68 0.14
CA PRO A 54 -0.13 6.70 1.05
C PRO A 54 0.90 6.11 2.04
N ARG A 55 1.92 6.90 2.42
CA ARG A 55 2.98 6.47 3.36
C ARG A 55 2.44 6.04 4.70
N THR A 56 1.42 6.73 5.19
CA THR A 56 0.77 6.40 6.47
C THR A 56 0.17 5.01 6.44
N VAL A 57 -0.40 4.59 5.30
CA VAL A 57 -0.94 3.23 5.11
C VAL A 57 0.19 2.21 5.07
N ILE A 58 1.28 2.49 4.35
CA ILE A 58 2.45 1.60 4.29
C ILE A 58 3.07 1.42 5.67
N LEU A 59 3.27 2.52 6.40
CA LEU A 59 3.82 2.54 7.75
C LEU A 59 2.94 1.77 8.74
N ALA A 60 1.62 2.01 8.71
CA ALA A 60 0.69 1.30 9.58
C ALA A 60 0.69 -0.21 9.30
N ALA A 61 0.73 -0.61 8.03
CA ALA A 61 0.76 -2.01 7.62
C ALA A 61 2.08 -2.72 7.96
N ALA A 62 3.21 -2.01 7.90
CA ALA A 62 4.51 -2.51 8.33
C ALA A 62 4.53 -2.72 9.85
N ARG A 63 4.10 -1.72 10.64
CA ARG A 63 4.02 -1.82 12.10
C ARG A 63 3.10 -2.94 12.59
N SER A 64 1.97 -3.16 11.92
CA SER A 64 1.08 -4.29 12.26
C SER A 64 1.72 -5.66 12.07
N ARG A 65 2.85 -5.75 11.36
CA ARG A 65 3.66 -6.96 11.14
C ARG A 65 4.95 -6.99 11.98
N GLY A 66 5.09 -6.06 12.92
CA GLY A 66 6.29 -5.96 13.75
C GLY A 66 7.51 -5.43 12.99
N LEU A 67 7.30 -4.66 11.92
CA LEU A 67 8.37 -3.97 11.20
C LEU A 67 8.39 -2.50 11.61
N GLU A 68 9.57 -1.98 11.94
CA GLU A 68 9.78 -0.56 12.24
C GLU A 68 10.59 0.12 11.14
N PRO A 69 10.27 1.39 10.80
CA PRO A 69 10.95 2.11 9.74
C PRO A 69 12.39 2.43 10.14
N VAL A 70 13.31 2.24 9.20
CA VAL A 70 14.70 2.68 9.34
C VAL A 70 14.79 4.12 8.84
N GLY A 71 15.19 5.04 9.73
CA GLY A 71 15.40 6.46 9.40
C GLY A 71 14.71 7.43 10.35
N ALA A 72 14.90 8.73 10.11
CA ALA A 72 14.36 9.76 10.97
C ALA A 72 12.83 9.90 10.80
N PRO A 73 12.05 10.00 11.89
CA PRO A 73 10.59 10.18 11.84
C PRO A 73 10.15 11.38 10.98
N GLY A 74 11.01 12.40 10.87
CA GLY A 74 10.76 13.60 10.06
C GLY A 74 10.65 13.32 8.56
N GLU A 75 11.31 12.28 8.05
CA GLU A 75 11.20 11.86 6.65
C GLU A 75 9.77 11.39 6.35
N LEU A 76 9.13 10.68 7.28
CA LEU A 76 7.75 10.19 7.14
C LEU A 76 6.72 11.34 7.09
N ALA A 77 7.03 12.49 7.68
CA ALA A 77 6.18 13.68 7.72
C ALA A 77 6.39 14.64 6.53
N ARG A 78 7.41 14.41 5.70
CA ARG A 78 7.81 15.34 4.62
C ARG A 78 6.75 15.39 3.53
N ARG A 79 6.13 16.55 3.28
CA ARG A 79 5.16 16.74 2.17
C ARG A 79 5.86 16.67 0.81
N GLY A 80 5.16 16.25 -0.23
CA GLY A 80 5.66 16.18 -1.63
C GLY A 80 5.69 14.76 -2.20
N PRO A 81 6.10 14.58 -3.48
CA PRO A 81 6.26 13.26 -4.10
C PRO A 81 7.33 12.45 -3.35
N TRP A 82 7.13 11.14 -3.24
CA TRP A 82 8.12 10.28 -2.59
C TRP A 82 9.12 9.80 -3.63
N LEU A 83 10.40 10.03 -3.38
CA LEU A 83 11.51 9.66 -4.28
C LEU A 83 12.45 8.62 -3.65
N ASP A 84 12.36 8.43 -2.34
CA ASP A 84 13.23 7.55 -1.57
C ASP A 84 12.52 6.24 -1.22
N PRO A 85 13.14 5.06 -1.27
CA PRO A 85 12.50 3.84 -0.77
C PRO A 85 12.27 3.92 0.76
N MET A 86 11.15 3.39 1.25
CA MET A 86 10.94 3.17 2.68
C MET A 86 11.60 1.86 3.08
N ARG A 87 12.50 1.90 4.06
CA ARG A 87 13.15 0.71 4.61
C ARG A 87 12.55 0.39 5.96
N PHE A 88 12.38 -0.90 6.24
CA PHE A 88 11.87 -1.40 7.50
C PHE A 88 12.72 -2.56 7.97
N VAL A 89 12.86 -2.69 9.29
CA VAL A 89 13.52 -3.83 9.92
C VAL A 89 12.57 -4.52 10.87
N ARG A 90 12.73 -5.83 11.01
CA ARG A 90 11.99 -6.62 12.00
C ARG A 90 12.36 -6.14 13.40
N SER A 91 11.36 -5.77 14.16
CA SER A 91 11.52 -5.50 15.59
C SER A 91 11.80 -6.82 16.29
N ASP A 92 12.96 -6.93 16.93
CA ASP A 92 13.41 -8.10 17.71
C ASP A 92 12.55 -8.43 18.95
N GLY A 93 11.44 -7.72 19.14
CA GLY A 93 10.51 -7.89 20.25
C GLY A 93 9.84 -9.27 20.35
N ALA A 94 9.96 -10.13 19.33
CA ALA A 94 9.47 -11.51 19.36
C ALA A 94 10.56 -12.55 19.68
N ARG A 95 11.85 -12.25 19.46
CA ARG A 95 12.96 -13.19 19.72
C ARG A 95 13.40 -13.21 21.20
N SER A 96 12.91 -12.24 21.97
CA SER A 96 13.24 -12.05 23.40
C SER A 96 12.26 -12.74 24.36
N ALA A 97 11.12 -13.25 23.87
CA ALA A 97 10.09 -13.87 24.70
C ALA A 97 10.26 -15.40 24.85
N ASP A 98 11.20 -16.02 24.11
CA ASP A 98 11.47 -17.46 24.11
C ASP A 98 12.83 -17.81 24.78
N ARG A 99 13.18 -17.05 25.82
CA ARG A 99 14.29 -17.36 26.74
C ARG A 99 13.89 -16.99 28.16
N ARG A 100 12.99 -17.77 28.77
CA ARG A 100 12.89 -17.87 30.22
C ARG A 100 12.19 -19.14 30.67
#